data_AF-A0A444K186-F1
#
_entry.id   AF-A0A444K186-F1
#
_cell.length_a   1.000
_cell.length_b   1.000
_cell.length_c   1.000
_cell.angle_alpha   90.00
_cell.angle_beta   90.00
_cell.angle_gamma   90.00
#
_symmetry.space_group_name_H-M   'P 1'
#
loop_
_entity.id
_entity.type
_entity.pdbx_description
1 polymer ?
#
loop_
_entity_poly.entity_id
_entity_poly.type
_entity_poly.pdbx_seq_one_letter_code
_entity_poly.pdbx_strand_id
1 'polypeptide(L)'
;MFIVDCDCHNYWSSATVLEPYLSGIWKDMFIEGEKTGPKGSFPHGHRPWFHPQDFSRKDVRPETEADNYRIMKDKHLDKYNVGVAILTGDEPIEASTLANPYYASALVSAYNDYQIAEWLPKDNRFMGSIVIAPQDPKLAAAEIRRLGSHPRMVQV
;
A
#
# COMPACT_ATOMS: atom_id res chain seq x y z
N MET A 1 28.11 4.54 6.54
CA MET A 1 27.06 5.56 6.61
C MET A 1 25.73 4.85 6.80
N PHE A 2 24.89 5.32 7.72
CA PHE A 2 23.54 4.77 7.93
C PHE A 2 22.53 5.62 7.15
N ILE A 3 21.69 4.99 6.33
CA ILE A 3 20.73 5.68 5.44
C ILE A 3 19.31 5.29 5.87
N VAL A 4 18.46 6.30 6.02
CA VAL A 4 17.01 6.14 6.16
C VAL A 4 16.38 6.61 4.86
N ASP A 5 15.72 5.69 4.17
CA ASP A 5 14.86 6.01 3.04
C ASP A 5 13.45 6.31 3.58
N CYS A 6 13.03 7.56 3.44
CA CYS A 6 11.76 8.04 3.97
C CYS A 6 10.59 7.78 3.03
N ASP A 7 10.81 7.27 1.82
CA ASP A 7 9.77 7.02 0.84
C ASP A 7 10.09 5.79 -0.02
N CYS A 8 9.62 4.64 0.45
CA CYS A 8 9.83 3.35 -0.22
C CYS A 8 8.48 2.70 -0.56
N HIS A 9 8.17 2.59 -1.85
CA HIS A 9 6.89 2.04 -2.29
C HIS A 9 6.96 0.50 -2.30
N ASN A 10 6.21 -0.15 -1.42
CA ASN A 10 5.94 -1.58 -1.52
C ASN A 10 4.72 -1.86 -2.41
N TYR A 11 4.85 -2.88 -3.27
CA TYR A 11 3.91 -3.16 -4.35
C TYR A 11 3.24 -4.53 -4.19
N TRP A 12 2.12 -4.75 -4.87
CA TRP A 12 1.51 -6.07 -5.05
C TRP A 12 1.37 -6.37 -6.54
N SER A 13 1.38 -7.62 -6.94
CA SER A 13 1.15 -7.99 -8.35
C SER A 13 -0.34 -7.89 -8.70
N SER A 14 -1.22 -8.00 -7.70
CA SER A 14 -2.66 -7.88 -7.83
C SER A 14 -3.28 -7.40 -6.52
N ALA A 15 -4.24 -6.48 -6.58
CA ALA A 15 -4.96 -6.01 -5.41
C ALA A 15 -5.77 -7.12 -4.70
N THR A 16 -5.96 -8.28 -5.33
CA THR A 16 -6.61 -9.46 -4.73
C THR A 16 -5.91 -9.94 -3.44
N VAL A 17 -4.66 -9.54 -3.20
CA VAL A 17 -3.98 -9.76 -1.90
C VAL A 17 -4.74 -9.17 -0.71
N LEU A 18 -5.64 -8.21 -0.94
CA LEU A 18 -6.48 -7.59 0.09
C LEU A 18 -7.74 -8.38 0.44
N GLU A 19 -8.14 -9.36 -0.37
CA GLU A 19 -9.37 -10.14 -0.14
C GLU A 19 -9.44 -10.84 1.23
N PRO A 20 -8.34 -11.35 1.83
CA PRO A 20 -8.35 -11.91 3.18
C PRO A 20 -8.57 -10.86 4.28
N TYR A 21 -8.28 -9.59 4.01
CA TYR A 21 -8.33 -8.49 4.99
C TYR A 21 -9.62 -7.65 4.87
N LEU A 22 -10.48 -7.98 3.92
CA LEU A 22 -11.80 -7.37 3.75
C LEU A 22 -12.90 -8.29 4.31
N SER A 23 -14.01 -7.70 4.74
CA SER A 23 -15.15 -8.45 5.27
C SER A 23 -16.50 -7.82 4.89
N GLY A 24 -17.55 -8.65 4.92
CA GLY A 24 -18.93 -8.25 4.64
C GLY A 24 -19.09 -7.57 3.28
N ILE A 25 -19.97 -6.56 3.24
CA ILE A 25 -20.31 -5.84 2.01
C ILE A 25 -19.09 -5.23 1.31
N TRP A 26 -18.03 -4.87 2.04
CA TRP A 26 -16.84 -4.29 1.44
C TRP A 26 -16.01 -5.32 0.68
N LYS A 27 -15.99 -6.58 1.16
CA LYS A 27 -15.39 -7.69 0.42
C LYS A 27 -16.21 -8.00 -0.83
N ASP A 28 -17.53 -8.05 -0.71
CA ASP A 28 -18.42 -8.31 -1.84
C ASP A 28 -18.26 -7.22 -2.91
N MET A 29 -18.27 -5.94 -2.51
CA MET A 29 -17.98 -4.81 -3.40
C MET A 29 -16.58 -4.90 -4.01
N PHE A 30 -15.57 -5.34 -3.24
CA PHE A 30 -14.21 -5.50 -3.75
C PHE A 30 -14.06 -6.70 -4.69
N ILE A 31 -14.88 -7.74 -4.61
CA ILE A 31 -14.76 -8.91 -5.50
C ILE A 31 -15.64 -8.75 -6.73
N GLU A 32 -16.91 -8.37 -6.51
CA GLU A 32 -18.00 -8.41 -7.49
C GLU A 32 -18.42 -7.02 -7.99
N GLY A 33 -18.12 -5.96 -7.24
CA GLY A 33 -18.52 -4.60 -7.57
C GLY A 33 -17.86 -4.04 -8.84
N GLU A 34 -18.41 -2.94 -9.33
CA GLU A 34 -17.84 -2.21 -10.46
C GLU A 34 -16.45 -1.66 -10.11
N LYS A 35 -15.48 -1.92 -10.98
CA LYS A 35 -14.08 -1.50 -10.78
C LYS A 35 -13.61 -0.68 -11.96
N THR A 36 -12.78 0.31 -11.66
CA THR A 36 -12.01 1.04 -12.66
C THR A 36 -10.80 0.20 -13.08
N GLY A 37 -10.98 -0.66 -14.09
CA GLY A 37 -9.90 -1.47 -14.66
C GLY A 37 -10.18 -2.97 -14.70
N PRO A 38 -9.21 -3.79 -15.13
CA PRO A 38 -9.35 -5.23 -15.17
C PRO A 38 -9.48 -5.86 -13.77
N LYS A 39 -9.85 -7.15 -13.73
CA LYS A 39 -9.87 -7.92 -12.48
C LYS A 39 -8.48 -7.91 -11.83
N GLY A 40 -8.42 -7.54 -10.55
CA GLY A 40 -7.17 -7.41 -9.80
C GLY A 40 -6.67 -5.96 -9.66
N SER A 41 -7.31 -4.99 -10.31
CA SER A 41 -7.04 -3.56 -10.08
C SER A 41 -7.56 -3.11 -8.70
N PHE A 42 -6.78 -2.25 -8.04
CA PHE A 42 -7.22 -1.55 -6.85
C PHE A 42 -8.26 -0.48 -7.19
N PRO A 43 -9.36 -0.32 -6.43
CA PRO A 43 -10.36 0.72 -6.70
C PRO A 43 -9.77 2.13 -6.64
N HIS A 44 -9.92 2.91 -7.71
CA HIS A 44 -9.44 4.29 -7.80
C HIS A 44 -10.35 5.18 -8.66
N GLY A 45 -10.37 6.49 -8.36
CA GLY A 45 -11.16 7.52 -9.04
C GLY A 45 -10.58 8.05 -10.37
N HIS A 46 -9.60 7.35 -10.95
CA HIS A 46 -8.75 7.76 -12.08
C HIS A 46 -7.68 8.80 -11.71
N ARG A 47 -6.44 8.59 -12.18
CA ARG A 47 -5.31 9.51 -12.01
C ARG A 47 -5.42 10.67 -13.01
N PRO A 48 -5.66 11.93 -12.58
CA PRO A 48 -5.70 13.08 -13.49
C PRO A 48 -4.29 13.60 -13.87
N TRP A 49 -3.25 13.16 -13.14
CA TRP A 49 -1.87 13.61 -13.33
C TRP A 49 -1.09 12.64 -14.23
N PHE A 50 -0.92 13.02 -15.49
CA PHE A 50 -0.18 12.24 -16.47
C PHE A 50 1.24 12.79 -16.63
N HIS A 51 2.25 11.93 -16.45
CA HIS A 51 3.63 12.23 -16.80
C HIS A 51 3.91 11.74 -18.24
N PRO A 52 4.52 12.56 -19.13
CA PRO A 52 4.73 12.19 -20.54
C PRO A 52 5.66 10.97 -20.74
N GLN A 53 6.45 10.59 -19.74
CA GLN A 53 7.30 9.40 -19.77
C GLN A 53 6.92 8.33 -18.72
N ASP A 54 5.69 8.38 -18.19
CA ASP A 54 5.23 7.49 -17.12
C ASP A 54 6.05 7.67 -15.81
N PHE A 55 5.68 6.96 -14.74
CA PHE A 55 6.34 6.98 -13.42
C PHE A 55 7.16 5.70 -13.15
N SER A 56 7.00 4.65 -13.96
CA SER A 56 7.58 3.33 -13.71
C SER A 56 9.00 3.14 -14.24
N ARG A 57 9.87 2.53 -13.41
CA ARG A 57 11.18 1.99 -13.82
C ARG A 57 10.99 0.78 -14.72
N LYS A 58 11.32 0.90 -16.02
CA LYS A 58 11.04 -0.14 -17.02
C LYS A 58 11.82 -1.45 -16.82
N ASP A 59 12.91 -1.43 -16.05
CA ASP A 59 13.74 -2.60 -15.69
C ASP A 59 13.26 -3.32 -14.41
N VAL A 60 12.20 -2.83 -13.76
CA VAL A 60 11.57 -3.44 -12.58
C VAL A 60 10.22 -4.00 -13.00
N ARG A 61 10.13 -5.33 -13.08
CA ARG A 61 8.93 -6.06 -13.53
C ARG A 61 8.75 -7.32 -12.67
N PRO A 62 8.19 -7.18 -11.46
CA PRO A 62 7.87 -8.34 -10.63
C PRO A 62 6.76 -9.17 -11.29
N GLU A 63 6.90 -10.49 -11.29
CA GLU A 63 5.87 -11.43 -11.81
C GLU A 63 5.09 -12.09 -10.68
N THR A 64 5.66 -12.11 -9.47
CA THR A 64 5.08 -12.71 -8.28
C THR A 64 5.19 -11.80 -7.06
N GLU A 65 4.40 -12.05 -6.02
CA GLU A 65 4.51 -11.32 -4.75
C GLU A 65 5.90 -11.45 -4.11
N ALA A 66 6.56 -12.60 -4.32
CA ALA A 66 7.92 -12.81 -3.83
C ALA A 66 8.93 -11.93 -4.60
N ASP A 67 8.71 -11.69 -5.88
CA ASP A 67 9.56 -10.82 -6.70
C ASP A 67 9.49 -9.36 -6.28
N ASN A 68 8.31 -8.88 -5.86
CA ASN A 68 8.16 -7.51 -5.34
C ASN A 68 9.20 -7.22 -4.24
N TYR A 69 9.30 -8.11 -3.25
CA TYR A 69 10.28 -7.99 -2.17
C TYR A 69 11.72 -8.22 -2.67
N ARG A 70 11.97 -9.34 -3.37
CA ARG A 70 13.32 -9.73 -3.78
C ARG A 70 13.98 -8.66 -4.65
N ILE A 71 13.26 -8.12 -5.64
CA ILE A 71 13.77 -7.08 -6.52
C ILE A 71 14.05 -5.79 -5.74
N MET A 72 13.16 -5.38 -4.83
CA MET A 72 13.39 -4.22 -3.95
C MET A 72 14.64 -4.43 -3.09
N LYS A 73 14.80 -5.60 -2.47
CA LYS A 73 15.97 -5.92 -1.65
C LYS A 73 17.26 -5.81 -2.47
N ASP A 74 17.34 -6.53 -3.59
CA ASP A 74 18.56 -6.63 -4.39
C ASP A 74 18.93 -5.31 -5.06
N LYS A 75 17.94 -4.65 -5.70
CA LYS A 75 18.20 -3.46 -6.53
C LYS A 75 18.23 -2.15 -5.76
N HIS A 76 17.69 -2.12 -4.55
CA HIS A 76 17.58 -0.90 -3.75
C HIS A 76 18.22 -1.04 -2.38
N LEU A 77 17.66 -1.89 -1.50
CA LEU A 77 18.07 -1.92 -0.10
C LEU A 77 19.53 -2.33 0.07
N ASP A 78 19.94 -3.43 -0.56
CA ASP A 78 21.29 -3.98 -0.44
C ASP A 78 22.28 -3.18 -1.31
N LYS A 79 21.87 -2.81 -2.53
CA LYS A 79 22.68 -2.01 -3.45
C LYS A 79 23.14 -0.68 -2.86
N TYR A 80 22.26 0.02 -2.15
CA TYR A 80 22.57 1.33 -1.57
C TYR A 80 22.88 1.26 -0.07
N ASN A 81 22.93 0.05 0.51
CA ASN A 81 23.15 -0.16 1.94
C ASN A 81 22.17 0.65 2.82
N VAL A 82 20.89 0.58 2.47
CA VAL A 82 19.79 1.23 3.20
C VAL A 82 19.64 0.56 4.56
N GLY A 83 19.62 1.37 5.62
CA GLY A 83 19.50 0.90 7.01
C GLY A 83 18.04 0.81 7.48
N VAL A 84 17.20 1.74 7.05
CA VAL A 84 15.74 1.74 7.28
C VAL A 84 15.04 2.19 6.01
N ALA A 85 13.95 1.52 5.65
CA ALA A 85 13.06 1.94 4.57
C ALA A 85 11.64 2.08 5.10
N ILE A 86 11.07 3.28 4.97
CA ILE A 86 9.70 3.58 5.38
C ILE A 86 8.77 3.28 4.21
N LEU A 87 7.91 2.28 4.39
CA LEU A 87 6.93 1.83 3.42
C LEU A 87 5.77 2.82 3.35
N THR A 88 5.58 3.43 2.19
CA THR A 88 4.55 4.46 1.92
C THR A 88 3.36 3.92 1.13
N GLY A 89 3.50 2.73 0.53
CA GLY A 89 2.51 2.17 -0.38
C GLY A 89 2.45 2.90 -1.72
N ASP A 90 1.93 2.25 -2.75
CA ASP A 90 1.66 2.88 -4.06
C ASP A 90 0.16 3.01 -4.29
N GLU A 91 -0.45 1.98 -4.89
CA GLU A 91 -1.89 1.94 -5.20
C GLU A 91 -2.84 2.23 -4.02
N PRO A 92 -2.59 1.82 -2.75
CA PRO A 92 -3.50 2.13 -1.63
C PRO A 92 -3.79 3.62 -1.43
N ILE A 93 -2.86 4.51 -1.79
CA ILE A 93 -3.02 5.97 -1.66
C ILE A 93 -4.17 6.47 -2.55
N GLU A 94 -4.49 5.75 -3.62
CA GLU A 94 -5.62 6.05 -4.51
C GLU A 94 -6.97 5.91 -3.80
N ALA A 95 -7.05 5.25 -2.64
CA ALA A 95 -8.29 5.21 -1.85
C ALA A 95 -8.78 6.63 -1.50
N SER A 96 -7.89 7.61 -1.41
CA SER A 96 -8.21 9.03 -1.23
C SER A 96 -9.03 9.67 -2.36
N THR A 97 -9.05 9.04 -3.54
CA THR A 97 -9.78 9.51 -4.72
C THR A 97 -11.21 8.98 -4.79
N LEU A 98 -11.57 8.02 -3.93
CA LEU A 98 -12.90 7.41 -3.94
C LEU A 98 -13.96 8.33 -3.31
N ALA A 99 -15.14 8.36 -3.90
CA ALA A 99 -16.26 9.15 -3.40
C ALA A 99 -16.93 8.54 -2.16
N ASN A 100 -16.91 7.21 -2.01
CA ASN A 100 -17.49 6.53 -0.85
C ASN A 100 -16.46 6.44 0.28
N PRO A 101 -16.58 7.26 1.36
CA PRO A 101 -15.59 7.31 2.44
C PRO A 101 -15.53 6.00 3.25
N TYR A 102 -16.66 5.29 3.38
CA TYR A 102 -16.71 4.03 4.14
C TYR A 102 -15.98 2.91 3.42
N TYR A 103 -16.14 2.85 2.10
CA TYR A 103 -15.41 1.88 1.28
C TYR A 103 -13.92 2.20 1.23
N ALA A 104 -13.57 3.48 1.05
CA ALA A 104 -12.18 3.94 1.13
C ALA A 104 -11.53 3.57 2.47
N SER A 105 -12.23 3.81 3.58
CA SER A 105 -11.76 3.45 4.92
C SER A 105 -11.57 1.93 5.09
N ALA A 106 -12.43 1.10 4.51
CA ALA A 106 -12.29 -0.35 4.55
C ALA A 106 -11.06 -0.83 3.75
N LEU A 107 -10.82 -0.23 2.58
CA LEU A 107 -9.67 -0.57 1.73
C LEU A 107 -8.33 -0.21 2.38
N VAL A 108 -8.21 0.98 2.98
CA VAL A 108 -6.96 1.39 3.65
C VAL A 108 -6.71 0.57 4.91
N SER A 109 -7.75 0.21 5.67
CA SER A 109 -7.63 -0.71 6.80
C SER A 109 -7.13 -2.09 6.35
N ALA A 110 -7.69 -2.62 5.27
CA ALA A 110 -7.25 -3.89 4.68
C ALA A 110 -5.79 -3.82 4.19
N TYR A 111 -5.39 -2.72 3.56
CA TYR A 111 -4.00 -2.52 3.14
C TYR A 111 -3.05 -2.46 4.34
N ASN A 112 -3.38 -1.69 5.38
CA ASN A 112 -2.51 -1.57 6.54
C ASN A 112 -2.31 -2.94 7.22
N ASP A 113 -3.37 -3.74 7.33
CA ASP A 113 -3.28 -5.10 7.86
C ASP A 113 -2.42 -6.01 6.97
N TYR A 114 -2.56 -5.91 5.64
CA TYR A 114 -1.70 -6.60 4.68
C TYR A 114 -0.24 -6.16 4.79
N GLN A 115 0.04 -4.86 4.90
CA GLN A 115 1.41 -4.34 5.05
C GLN A 115 2.06 -4.89 6.33
N ILE A 116 1.31 -4.88 7.44
CA ILE A 116 1.79 -5.38 8.74
C ILE A 116 2.03 -6.89 8.69
N ALA A 117 1.13 -7.66 8.08
CA ALA A 117 1.21 -9.12 8.03
C ALA A 117 2.24 -9.61 7.02
N GLU A 118 2.30 -9.00 5.83
CA GLU A 118 2.99 -9.57 4.68
C GLU A 118 4.27 -8.84 4.33
N TRP A 119 4.40 -7.54 4.60
CA TRP A 119 5.57 -6.74 4.21
C TRP A 119 6.55 -6.51 5.36
N LEU A 120 6.10 -5.97 6.49
CA LEU A 120 6.98 -5.67 7.61
C LEU A 120 7.79 -6.88 8.09
N PRO A 121 7.27 -8.13 8.14
CA PRO A 121 8.04 -9.28 8.57
C PRO A 121 9.12 -9.75 7.58
N LYS A 122 9.09 -9.30 6.31
CA LYS A 122 10.06 -9.76 5.29
C LYS A 122 11.48 -9.25 5.53
N ASP A 123 11.63 -8.09 6.15
CA ASP A 123 12.93 -7.48 6.39
C ASP A 123 12.90 -6.57 7.63
N ASN A 124 13.87 -6.73 8.53
CA ASN A 124 13.95 -5.96 9.77
C ASN A 124 14.21 -4.46 9.53
N ARG A 125 14.59 -4.08 8.31
CA ARG A 125 14.79 -2.68 7.91
C ARG A 125 13.46 -1.95 7.63
N PHE A 126 12.35 -2.66 7.48
CA PHE A 126 11.09 -2.05 7.11
C PHE A 126 10.36 -1.42 8.30
N MET A 127 9.92 -0.18 8.08
CA MET A 127 8.94 0.54 8.87
C MET A 127 7.76 0.89 7.96
N GLY A 128 6.58 1.15 8.50
CA GLY A 128 5.36 1.41 7.74
C GLY A 128 4.77 2.79 7.99
N SER A 129 4.09 3.31 6.98
CA SER A 129 3.20 4.46 7.07
C SER A 129 1.76 3.97 7.17
N ILE A 130 0.97 4.56 8.06
CA ILE A 130 -0.45 4.26 8.21
C ILE A 130 -1.20 4.96 7.08
N VAL A 131 -1.67 4.21 6.09
CA VAL A 131 -2.50 4.80 5.04
C VAL A 131 -3.91 5.04 5.58
N ILE A 132 -4.44 6.23 5.31
CA ILE A 132 -5.77 6.64 5.73
C ILE A 132 -6.61 7.10 4.53
N ALA A 133 -7.93 7.06 4.71
CA ALA A 133 -8.89 7.66 3.80
C ALA A 133 -9.29 9.05 4.34
N PRO A 134 -8.82 10.17 3.74
CA PRO A 134 -9.03 11.51 4.29
C PRO A 134 -10.49 12.00 4.19
N GLN A 135 -11.33 11.33 3.41
CA GLN A 135 -12.71 11.74 3.14
C GLN A 135 -13.60 11.76 4.40
N ASP A 136 -13.32 10.90 5.38
CA ASP A 136 -13.94 10.94 6.71
C ASP A 136 -12.86 11.06 7.79
N PRO A 137 -12.61 12.28 8.32
CA PRO A 137 -11.59 12.50 9.34
C PRO A 137 -11.79 11.69 10.63
N LYS A 138 -13.02 11.29 10.97
CA LYS A 138 -13.28 10.49 12.18
C LYS A 138 -12.83 9.05 11.98
N LEU A 139 -13.11 8.48 10.81
CA LEU A 139 -12.63 7.14 10.43
C LEU A 139 -11.11 7.14 10.26
N ALA A 140 -10.53 8.15 9.60
CA ALA A 140 -9.08 8.30 9.49
C ALA A 140 -8.42 8.35 10.88
N ALA A 141 -8.94 9.17 11.79
CA ALA A 141 -8.40 9.24 13.14
C ALA A 141 -8.61 7.94 13.94
N ALA A 142 -9.67 7.17 13.67
CA ALA A 142 -9.87 5.86 14.27
C ALA A 142 -8.81 4.87 13.81
N GLU A 143 -8.44 4.88 12.52
CA GLU A 143 -7.38 4.04 11.97
C GLU A 143 -6.00 4.40 12.53
N ILE A 144 -5.69 5.69 12.63
CA ILE A 144 -4.46 6.17 13.28
C ILE A 144 -4.39 5.69 14.72
N ARG A 145 -5.50 5.74 15.47
CA ARG A 145 -5.54 5.23 16.86
C ARG A 145 -5.40 3.71 16.93
N ARG A 146 -5.95 2.98 15.95
CA ARG A 146 -5.86 1.51 15.89
C ARG A 146 -4.42 1.04 15.72
N LEU A 147 -3.65 1.73 14.88
CA LEU A 147 -2.31 1.30 14.46
C LEU A 147 -1.16 2.14 15.04
N GLY A 148 -1.44 3.31 15.61
CA GLY A 148 -0.40 4.26 16.04
C GLY A 148 0.47 3.80 17.20
N SER A 149 0.09 2.71 17.89
CA SER A 149 0.94 2.06 18.92
C SER A 149 1.78 0.90 18.36
N HIS A 150 1.59 0.52 17.09
CA HIS A 150 2.36 -0.55 16.47
C HIS A 150 3.83 -0.10 16.31
N PRO A 151 4.81 -0.85 16.83
CA PRO A 151 6.19 -0.37 16.99
C PRO A 151 6.92 -0.13 15.66
N ARG A 152 6.37 -0.62 14.55
CA ARG A 152 6.89 -0.45 13.20
C ARG A 152 6.03 0.41 12.30
N MET A 153 4.96 1.04 12.82
CA MET A 153 4.24 2.10 12.10
C MET A 153 4.72 3.45 12.62
N VAL A 154 5.38 4.23 11.77
CA VAL A 154 6.19 5.39 12.20
C VAL A 154 5.66 6.75 11.72
N GLN A 155 4.71 6.75 10.78
CA GLN A 155 4.07 7.96 10.26
C GLN A 155 2.65 7.67 9.75
N VAL A 156 1.93 8.74 9.39
CA VAL A 156 0.64 8.73 8.70
C VAL A 156 0.82 9.45 7.37
#